data_AF-A0A5C8PRK0-F1
#
_entry.id   AF-A0A5C8PRK0-F1
#
_cell.length_a   1.000
_cell.length_b   1.000
_cell.length_c   1.000
_cell.angle_alpha   90.00
_cell.angle_beta   90.00
_cell.angle_gamma   90.00
#
_symmetry.space_group_name_H-M   'P 1'
#
loop_
_entity.id
_entity.type
_entity.pdbx_description
1 polymer ?
#
loop_
_entity_poly.entity_id
_entity_poly.type
_entity_poly.pdbx_seq_one_letter_code
_entity_poly.pdbx_strand_id
1 'polypeptide(L)'
;MASPVPAPILRAIGWLWCAVIVVYIAYGWYAYAGLYRMLAEWQLAVFGGYRVFLTALLPAIALALPGLWLAGLGHRGAEAAPANPRRSLLLVTAIGVAGLAVAAAAVVLGLQEARRIPVVATLDLRQSATLPDGDVFVVIGLARTDLMLAFATEMRGAKRDYAYVPLTTPQWRRGEPLAYFLKTNQNAYMPPEGGRMFRLAPGEAPFLMTLQRAVVETDTLPGPVREIYRTHNVALAPELHVFSQNVSVTLDHYWITAAIAGLSGLVCLLAAGITALRLRPGG
;
A
#
# COMPACT_ATOMS: atom_id res chain seq x y z
N MET A 1 -46.36 -5.31 20.38
CA MET A 1 -45.82 -4.34 19.41
C MET A 1 -44.40 -3.99 19.84
N ALA A 2 -43.39 -4.28 19.02
CA ALA A 2 -42.00 -3.97 19.37
C ALA A 2 -41.75 -2.45 19.26
N SER A 3 -41.12 -1.85 20.27
CA SER A 3 -40.72 -0.44 20.22
C SER A 3 -39.68 -0.23 19.11
N PRO A 4 -39.83 0.76 18.22
CA PRO A 4 -38.84 1.04 17.18
C PRO A 4 -37.48 1.39 17.80
N VAL A 5 -36.40 0.94 17.17
CA VAL A 5 -35.03 1.24 17.62
C VAL A 5 -34.79 2.75 17.56
N PRO A 6 -34.23 3.38 18.60
CA PRO A 6 -33.92 4.80 18.60
C PRO A 6 -33.00 5.21 17.44
N ALA A 7 -33.35 6.30 16.75
CA ALA A 7 -32.54 6.90 15.68
C ALA A 7 -31.04 7.13 16.01
N PRO A 8 -30.63 7.58 17.23
CA PRO A 8 -29.21 7.74 17.54
C PRO A 8 -28.46 6.40 17.55
N ILE A 9 -29.12 5.31 17.94
CA ILE A 9 -28.54 3.96 17.95
C ILE A 9 -28.35 3.48 16.51
N LEU A 10 -29.34 3.65 15.64
CA LEU A 10 -29.22 3.31 14.21
C LEU A 10 -28.09 4.09 13.53
N ARG A 11 -27.91 5.37 13.88
CA ARG A 11 -26.82 6.20 13.37
C ARG A 11 -25.44 5.72 13.85
N ALA A 12 -25.31 5.36 15.12
CA ALA A 12 -24.07 4.80 15.66
C ALA A 12 -23.71 3.48 14.97
N ILE A 13 -24.70 2.60 14.76
CA ILE A 13 -24.54 1.34 14.02
C ILE A 13 -24.09 1.61 12.58
N GLY A 14 -24.73 2.55 11.88
CA GLY A 14 -24.37 2.92 10.50
C GLY A 14 -22.93 3.43 10.39
N TRP A 15 -22.48 4.28 11.32
CA TRP A 15 -21.09 4.76 11.33
C TRP A 15 -20.09 3.67 11.69
N LEU A 16 -20.40 2.84 12.69
CA LEU A 16 -19.57 1.70 13.06
C LEU A 16 -19.42 0.74 11.87
N TRP A 17 -20.50 0.49 11.13
CA TRP A 17 -20.48 -0.32 9.91
C TRP A 17 -19.54 0.27 8.84
N CYS A 18 -19.64 1.58 8.57
CA CYS A 18 -18.73 2.25 7.64
C CYS A 18 -17.26 2.14 8.09
N ALA A 19 -16.98 2.27 9.39
CA ALA A 19 -15.63 2.11 9.93
C ALA A 19 -15.11 0.67 9.74
N VAL A 20 -15.94 -0.34 10.01
CA VAL A 20 -15.61 -1.75 9.77
C VAL A 20 -15.29 -2.01 8.29
N ILE A 21 -16.04 -1.41 7.36
CA ILE A 21 -15.78 -1.55 5.93
C ILE A 21 -14.44 -0.93 5.55
N VAL A 22 -14.13 0.26 6.06
CA VAL A 22 -12.84 0.92 5.78
C VAL A 22 -11.69 0.02 6.25
N VAL A 23 -11.79 -0.54 7.46
CA VAL A 23 -10.80 -1.49 7.99
C VAL A 23 -10.72 -2.76 7.12
N TYR A 24 -11.86 -3.33 6.72
CA TYR A 24 -11.92 -4.52 5.88
C TYR A 24 -11.29 -4.28 4.50
N ILE A 25 -11.58 -3.15 3.85
CA ILE A 25 -11.02 -2.80 2.53
C ILE A 25 -9.53 -2.50 2.64
N ALA A 26 -9.10 -1.78 3.69
CA ALA A 26 -7.68 -1.55 3.95
C ALA A 26 -6.93 -2.86 4.18
N TYR A 27 -7.49 -3.79 4.95
CA TYR A 27 -6.93 -5.13 5.14
C TYR A 27 -6.91 -5.93 3.83
N GLY A 28 -8.00 -5.95 3.07
CA GLY A 28 -8.08 -6.66 1.79
C GLY A 28 -7.09 -6.11 0.75
N TRP A 29 -6.86 -4.79 0.74
CA TRP A 29 -5.83 -4.15 -0.07
C TRP A 29 -4.42 -4.58 0.36
N TYR A 30 -4.13 -4.50 1.66
CA TYR A 30 -2.82 -4.82 2.23
C TYR A 30 -2.45 -6.30 2.08
N ALA A 31 -3.35 -7.21 2.48
CA ALA A 31 -3.14 -8.65 2.44
C ALA A 31 -3.47 -9.28 1.09
N TYR A 32 -3.90 -8.49 0.10
CA TYR A 32 -4.41 -8.96 -1.18
C TYR A 32 -5.43 -10.11 -1.03
N ALA A 33 -6.52 -9.85 -0.31
CA ALA A 33 -7.50 -10.86 0.10
C ALA A 33 -8.96 -10.41 -0.12
N GLY A 34 -9.89 -11.36 0.02
CA GLY A 34 -11.33 -11.10 0.01
C GLY A 34 -11.87 -10.47 -1.28
N LEU A 35 -12.83 -9.55 -1.13
CA LEU A 35 -13.45 -8.86 -2.26
C LEU A 35 -12.46 -8.00 -3.07
N TYR A 36 -11.43 -7.46 -2.40
CA TYR A 36 -10.38 -6.70 -3.08
C TYR A 36 -9.63 -7.60 -4.07
N ARG A 37 -9.17 -8.78 -3.60
CA ARG A 37 -8.49 -9.77 -4.45
C ARG A 37 -9.36 -10.19 -5.63
N MET A 38 -10.60 -10.59 -5.35
CA MET A 38 -11.53 -11.07 -6.39
C MET A 38 -11.72 -10.02 -7.49
N LEU A 39 -11.92 -8.76 -7.12
CA LEU A 39 -12.09 -7.68 -8.09
C LEU A 39 -10.79 -7.34 -8.84
N ALA A 40 -9.65 -7.40 -8.15
CA ALA A 40 -8.34 -7.19 -8.77
C ALA A 40 -8.04 -8.26 -9.83
N GLU A 41 -8.25 -9.54 -9.50
CA GLU A 41 -8.07 -10.68 -10.41
C GLU A 41 -9.00 -10.58 -11.62
N TRP A 42 -10.27 -10.21 -11.40
CA TRP A 42 -11.19 -9.95 -12.50
C TRP A 42 -10.71 -8.81 -13.42
N GLN A 43 -10.29 -7.68 -12.85
CA GLN A 43 -9.76 -6.56 -13.64
C GLN A 43 -8.50 -6.98 -14.42
N LEU A 44 -7.62 -7.76 -13.81
CA LEU A 44 -6.43 -8.27 -14.49
C LEU A 44 -6.77 -9.20 -15.65
N ALA A 45 -7.70 -10.13 -15.44
CA ALA A 45 -8.13 -11.05 -16.49
C ALA A 45 -8.78 -10.33 -17.68
N VAL A 46 -9.53 -9.25 -17.42
CA VAL A 46 -10.28 -8.52 -18.46
C VAL A 46 -9.44 -7.42 -19.11
N PHE A 47 -8.61 -6.70 -18.35
CA PHE A 47 -7.93 -5.48 -18.79
C PHE A 47 -6.40 -5.60 -18.83
N GLY A 48 -5.82 -6.71 -18.38
CA GLY A 48 -4.36 -6.88 -18.28
C GLY A 48 -3.69 -6.02 -17.19
N GLY A 49 -4.49 -5.36 -16.36
CA GLY A 49 -4.07 -4.47 -15.27
C GLY A 49 -5.27 -4.15 -14.38
N TYR A 50 -5.03 -3.58 -13.21
CA TYR A 50 -6.12 -3.12 -12.35
C TYR A 50 -5.82 -1.75 -11.76
N ARG A 51 -6.87 -1.00 -11.45
CA ARG A 51 -6.77 0.32 -10.82
C ARG A 51 -7.01 0.16 -9.33
N VAL A 52 -5.96 0.35 -8.53
CA VAL A 52 -6.01 0.20 -7.05
C VAL A 52 -7.20 0.96 -6.45
N PHE A 53 -7.39 2.21 -6.89
CA PHE A 53 -8.49 3.05 -6.40
C PHE A 53 -9.88 2.45 -6.71
N LEU A 54 -10.15 2.03 -7.95
CA LEU A 54 -11.44 1.45 -8.31
C LEU A 54 -11.66 0.10 -7.61
N THR A 55 -10.60 -0.68 -7.49
CA THR A 55 -10.62 -2.00 -6.85
C THR A 55 -10.95 -1.92 -5.36
N ALA A 56 -10.49 -0.88 -4.67
CA ALA A 56 -10.88 -0.60 -3.30
C ALA A 56 -12.25 0.08 -3.19
N LEU A 57 -12.54 1.04 -4.08
CA LEU A 57 -13.73 1.88 -4.00
C LEU A 57 -15.02 1.13 -4.29
N LEU A 58 -15.08 0.29 -5.32
CA LEU A 58 -16.31 -0.40 -5.71
C LEU A 58 -16.84 -1.33 -4.61
N PRO A 59 -16.02 -2.20 -3.99
CA PRO A 59 -16.47 -3.00 -2.85
C PRO A 59 -16.79 -2.14 -1.63
N ALA A 60 -16.03 -1.05 -1.39
CA ALA A 60 -16.33 -0.13 -0.30
C ALA A 60 -17.71 0.49 -0.43
N ILE A 61 -18.07 1.00 -1.63
CA ILE A 61 -19.39 1.56 -1.91
C ILE A 61 -20.47 0.48 -1.75
N ALA A 62 -20.30 -0.68 -2.38
CA ALA A 62 -21.27 -1.77 -2.32
C ALA A 62 -21.57 -2.20 -0.89
N LEU A 63 -20.54 -2.33 -0.05
CA LEU A 63 -20.69 -2.67 1.37
C LEU A 63 -21.22 -1.51 2.21
N ALA A 64 -20.91 -0.25 1.87
CA ALA A 64 -21.34 0.92 2.61
C ALA A 64 -22.82 1.26 2.40
N LEU A 65 -23.42 0.87 1.28
CA LEU A 65 -24.81 1.17 0.94
C LEU A 65 -25.82 0.80 2.06
N PRO A 66 -25.80 -0.41 2.65
CA PRO A 66 -26.66 -0.73 3.80
C PRO A 66 -26.45 0.19 5.01
N GLY A 67 -25.20 0.50 5.36
CA GLY A 67 -24.88 1.37 6.50
C GLY A 67 -25.31 2.82 6.27
N LEU A 68 -25.11 3.32 5.05
CA LEU A 68 -25.56 4.65 4.62
C LEU A 68 -27.09 4.72 4.58
N TRP A 69 -27.76 3.65 4.14
CA TRP A 69 -29.21 3.55 4.17
C TRP A 69 -29.75 3.60 5.61
N LEU A 70 -29.18 2.81 6.53
CA LEU A 70 -29.52 2.84 7.96
C LEU A 70 -29.25 4.21 8.60
N ALA A 71 -28.11 4.84 8.28
CA ALA A 71 -27.78 6.17 8.77
C ALA A 71 -28.73 7.25 8.21
N GLY A 72 -29.14 7.12 6.95
CA GLY A 72 -30.06 8.02 6.25
C GLY A 72 -31.51 7.91 6.71
N LEU A 73 -31.96 6.71 7.13
CA LEU A 73 -33.25 6.54 7.80
C LEU A 73 -33.34 7.37 9.09
N GLY A 74 -32.22 7.57 9.79
CA GLY A 74 -32.11 8.45 10.95
C GLY A 74 -32.20 9.96 10.63
N HIS A 75 -32.03 10.38 9.38
CA HIS A 75 -32.15 11.78 8.95
C HIS A 75 -33.58 12.20 8.61
N ARG A 76 -34.46 11.28 8.24
CA ARG A 76 -35.86 11.60 7.87
C ARG A 76 -36.76 11.98 9.06
N GLY A 77 -36.29 11.81 10.29
CA GLY A 77 -37.08 12.09 11.51
C GLY A 77 -36.49 13.14 12.45
N ALA A 78 -35.28 13.64 12.19
CA ALA A 78 -34.63 14.55 13.12
C ALA A 78 -33.50 15.36 12.45
N GLU A 79 -33.81 16.57 12.01
CA GLU A 79 -32.89 17.71 12.23
C GLU A 79 -32.83 17.99 13.75
N ALA A 80 -32.45 16.99 14.54
CA ALA A 80 -32.03 17.26 15.90
C ALA A 80 -30.69 17.99 15.76
N ALA A 81 -30.71 19.31 16.00
CA ALA A 81 -29.51 20.03 16.38
C ALA A 81 -28.69 19.14 17.33
N PRO A 82 -27.37 19.00 17.16
CA PRO A 82 -26.56 18.11 17.97
C PRO A 82 -26.95 18.32 19.44
N ALA A 83 -27.35 17.25 20.14
CA ALA A 83 -27.89 17.32 21.51
C ALA A 83 -26.97 18.09 22.47
N ASN A 84 -25.67 18.20 22.11
CA ASN A 84 -24.77 19.19 22.64
C ASN A 84 -23.79 19.68 21.54
N PRO A 85 -24.00 20.86 20.93
CA PRO A 85 -23.13 21.37 19.87
C PRO A 85 -21.68 21.58 20.35
N ARG A 86 -21.48 21.83 21.66
CA ARG A 86 -20.15 21.97 22.25
C ARG A 86 -19.40 20.64 22.29
N ARG A 87 -20.08 19.52 22.54
CA ARG A 87 -19.45 18.19 22.53
C ARG A 87 -19.01 17.79 21.12
N SER A 88 -19.84 18.07 20.12
CA SER A 88 -19.48 17.85 18.71
C SER A 88 -18.30 18.73 18.30
N LEU A 89 -18.31 20.00 18.70
CA LEU A 89 -17.20 20.93 18.47
C LEU A 89 -15.90 20.41 19.08
N LEU A 90 -15.93 20.02 20.37
CA LEU A 90 -14.76 19.47 21.06
C LEU A 90 -14.20 18.23 20.36
N LEU A 91 -15.07 17.33 19.91
CA LEU A 91 -14.66 16.11 19.22
C LEU A 91 -14.02 16.42 17.87
N VAL A 92 -14.63 17.27 17.05
CA VAL A 92 -14.08 17.66 15.74
C VAL A 92 -12.76 18.42 15.92
N THR A 93 -12.65 19.32 16.89
CA THR A 93 -11.40 19.99 17.24
C THR A 93 -10.34 18.98 17.68
N ALA A 94 -10.69 18.03 18.55
CA ALA A 94 -9.76 17.00 19.02
C ALA A 94 -9.23 16.12 17.88
N ILE A 95 -10.10 15.68 16.96
CA ILE A 95 -9.69 14.96 15.74
C ILE A 95 -8.77 15.83 14.88
N GLY A 96 -9.11 17.12 14.72
CA GLY A 96 -8.30 18.08 13.98
C GLY A 96 -6.88 18.22 14.52
N VAL A 97 -6.76 18.45 15.83
CA VAL A 97 -5.47 18.54 16.53
C VAL A 97 -4.70 17.22 16.46
N ALA A 98 -5.36 16.08 16.68
CA ALA A 98 -4.72 14.77 16.57
C ALA A 98 -4.18 14.51 15.17
N GLY A 99 -4.93 14.86 14.12
CA GLY A 99 -4.47 14.76 12.72
C GLY A 99 -3.22 15.60 12.45
N LEU A 100 -3.18 16.85 12.92
CA LEU A 100 -1.98 17.69 12.79
C LEU A 100 -0.79 17.15 13.59
N ALA A 101 -1.02 16.61 14.79
CA ALA A 101 0.03 16.02 15.60
C ALA A 101 0.65 14.78 14.92
N VAL A 102 -0.19 13.88 14.36
CA VAL A 102 0.25 12.74 13.55
C VAL A 102 1.05 13.21 12.35
N ALA A 103 0.61 14.26 11.67
CA ALA A 103 1.33 14.81 10.52
C ALA A 103 2.71 15.34 10.90
N ALA A 104 2.81 16.12 11.98
CA ALA A 104 4.09 16.63 12.48
C ALA A 104 5.03 15.49 12.89
N ALA A 105 4.52 14.48 13.60
CA ALA A 105 5.29 13.30 13.97
C ALA A 105 5.82 12.55 12.72
N ALA A 106 4.98 12.35 11.71
CA ALA A 106 5.39 11.71 10.46
C ALA A 106 6.50 12.50 9.73
N VAL A 107 6.42 13.83 9.68
CA VAL A 107 7.48 14.67 9.11
C VAL A 107 8.79 14.54 9.90
N VAL A 108 8.73 14.61 11.23
CA VAL A 108 9.93 14.49 12.08
C VAL A 108 10.59 13.12 11.90
N LEU A 109 9.80 12.04 11.92
CA LEU A 109 10.30 10.69 11.71
C LEU A 109 10.89 10.51 10.31
N GLY A 110 10.23 11.01 9.26
CA GLY A 110 10.76 10.97 7.90
C GLY A 110 12.08 11.72 7.74
N LEU A 111 12.23 12.87 8.41
CA LEU A 111 13.50 13.63 8.42
C LEU A 111 14.60 12.94 9.22
N GLN A 112 14.26 12.26 10.32
CA GLN A 112 15.22 11.47 11.08
C GLN A 112 15.72 10.29 10.25
N GLU A 113 14.81 9.58 9.59
CA GLU A 113 15.14 8.44 8.73
C GLU A 113 16.00 8.87 7.54
N ALA A 114 15.69 9.99 6.90
CA ALA A 114 16.47 10.55 5.80
C ALA A 114 17.92 10.93 6.19
N ARG A 115 18.21 11.10 7.48
CA ARG A 115 19.55 11.42 8.01
C ARG A 115 20.33 10.20 8.48
N ARG A 116 19.71 9.02 8.55
CA ARG A 116 20.42 7.80 8.93
C ARG A 116 21.41 7.43 7.84
N ILE A 117 22.63 7.09 8.24
CA ILE A 117 23.64 6.53 7.33
C ILE A 117 23.30 5.05 7.17
N PRO A 118 22.92 4.60 5.95
CA PRO A 118 22.51 3.22 5.76
C PRO A 118 23.70 2.26 5.92
N VAL A 119 23.49 1.18 6.68
CA VAL A 119 24.45 0.07 6.77
C VAL A 119 24.38 -0.73 5.47
N VAL A 120 25.50 -0.80 4.76
CA VAL A 120 25.60 -1.53 3.50
C VAL A 120 26.10 -2.94 3.74
N ALA A 121 25.27 -3.94 3.44
CA ALA A 121 25.61 -5.35 3.48
C ALA A 121 25.75 -5.93 2.06
N THR A 122 26.48 -7.04 1.92
CA THR A 122 26.60 -7.76 0.64
C THR A 122 25.90 -9.09 0.72
N LEU A 123 24.89 -9.31 -0.13
CA LEU A 123 24.24 -10.59 -0.32
C LEU A 123 24.78 -11.22 -1.61
N ASP A 124 25.65 -12.22 -1.47
CA ASP A 124 26.13 -13.02 -2.60
C ASP A 124 25.41 -14.37 -2.64
N LEU A 125 24.40 -14.48 -3.49
CA LEU A 125 23.60 -15.69 -3.70
C LEU A 125 24.41 -16.85 -4.28
N ARG A 126 25.66 -16.63 -4.70
CA ARG A 126 26.57 -17.72 -5.10
C ARG A 126 27.14 -18.44 -3.88
N GLN A 127 27.19 -17.77 -2.73
CA GLN A 127 27.83 -18.25 -1.50
C GLN A 127 26.81 -18.60 -0.43
N SER A 128 25.81 -17.73 -0.23
CA SER A 128 24.80 -17.90 0.81
C SER A 128 23.45 -17.41 0.33
N ALA A 129 22.40 -18.17 0.67
CA ALA A 129 21.01 -17.79 0.48
C ALA A 129 20.39 -17.19 1.75
N THR A 130 21.22 -16.76 2.71
CA THR A 130 20.75 -16.09 3.93
C THR A 130 20.95 -14.58 3.79
N LEU A 131 19.90 -13.81 4.06
CA LEU A 131 19.97 -12.35 4.04
C LEU A 131 20.80 -11.86 5.24
N PRO A 132 21.91 -11.12 5.04
CA PRO A 132 22.66 -10.52 6.14
C PRO A 132 21.92 -9.32 6.74
N ASP A 133 22.29 -8.92 7.95
CA ASP A 133 21.77 -7.69 8.58
C ASP A 133 22.31 -6.45 7.83
N GLY A 134 21.40 -5.58 7.38
CA GLY A 134 21.75 -4.33 6.70
C GLY A 134 20.52 -3.54 6.25
N ASP A 135 20.70 -2.25 5.97
CA ASP A 135 19.64 -1.36 5.45
C ASP A 135 19.63 -1.35 3.92
N VAL A 136 20.83 -1.44 3.33
CA VAL A 136 21.06 -1.38 1.89
C VAL A 136 21.96 -2.54 1.49
N PHE A 137 21.70 -3.15 0.34
CA PHE A 137 22.33 -4.37 -0.10
C PHE A 137 23.07 -4.16 -1.42
N VAL A 138 24.28 -4.71 -1.51
CA VAL A 138 24.89 -5.10 -2.77
C VAL A 138 24.50 -6.54 -3.02
N VAL A 139 23.68 -6.79 -4.04
CA VAL A 139 23.14 -8.14 -4.31
C VAL A 139 23.82 -8.72 -5.53
N ILE A 140 24.39 -9.91 -5.39
CA ILE A 140 25.01 -10.67 -6.47
C ILE A 140 24.20 -11.94 -6.65
N GLY A 141 23.67 -12.17 -7.85
CA GLY A 141 22.81 -13.33 -8.10
C GLY A 141 22.55 -13.58 -9.57
N LEU A 142 22.04 -14.78 -9.88
CA LEU A 142 21.64 -15.13 -11.23
C LEU A 142 20.24 -14.58 -11.52
N ALA A 143 20.15 -13.67 -12.47
CA ALA A 143 18.91 -13.09 -12.97
C ALA A 143 18.15 -14.11 -13.80
N ARG A 144 16.96 -14.55 -13.35
CA ARG A 144 16.11 -15.48 -14.10
C ARG A 144 15.12 -14.72 -14.98
N THR A 145 15.64 -14.10 -16.04
CA THR A 145 14.82 -13.36 -17.03
C THR A 145 13.83 -14.25 -17.77
N ASP A 146 14.09 -15.56 -17.83
CA ASP A 146 13.17 -16.59 -18.30
C ASP A 146 11.88 -16.68 -17.46
N LEU A 147 11.94 -16.23 -16.20
CA LEU A 147 10.81 -16.23 -15.26
C LEU A 147 10.33 -14.81 -14.92
N MET A 148 10.85 -13.79 -15.61
CA MET A 148 10.50 -12.40 -15.34
C MET A 148 9.02 -12.12 -15.62
N LEU A 149 8.36 -11.43 -14.69
CA LEU A 149 6.99 -10.96 -14.86
C LEU A 149 6.96 -9.43 -14.89
N ALA A 150 6.45 -8.87 -15.98
CA ALA A 150 6.12 -7.46 -16.08
C ALA A 150 4.72 -7.21 -15.54
N PHE A 151 4.58 -6.19 -14.70
CA PHE A 151 3.35 -5.83 -14.04
C PHE A 151 3.12 -4.32 -14.16
N ALA A 152 2.05 -3.96 -14.87
CA ALA A 152 1.62 -2.59 -15.04
C ALA A 152 0.72 -2.18 -13.87
N THR A 153 1.10 -1.11 -13.16
CA THR A 153 0.25 -0.46 -12.16
C THR A 153 -0.17 0.91 -12.66
N GLU A 154 -1.47 1.21 -12.61
CA GLU A 154 -1.96 2.56 -12.88
C GLU A 154 -2.35 3.23 -11.56
N MET A 155 -1.62 4.28 -11.19
CA MET A 155 -1.90 5.08 -10.00
C MET A 155 -2.12 6.53 -10.40
N ARG A 156 -3.34 7.06 -10.17
CA ARG A 156 -3.74 8.45 -10.50
C ARG A 156 -3.47 8.84 -11.97
N GLY A 157 -3.71 7.92 -12.90
CA GLY A 157 -3.50 8.15 -14.35
C GLY A 157 -2.05 8.01 -14.81
N ALA A 158 -1.09 7.85 -13.89
CA ALA A 158 0.27 7.48 -14.24
C ALA A 158 0.39 5.95 -14.29
N LYS A 159 0.70 5.43 -15.47
CA LYS A 159 1.07 4.02 -15.64
C LYS A 159 2.53 3.84 -15.26
N ARG A 160 2.81 2.92 -14.34
CA ARG A 160 4.15 2.47 -13.96
C ARG A 160 4.26 0.98 -14.24
N ASP A 161 5.16 0.65 -15.15
CA ASP A 161 5.47 -0.73 -15.51
C ASP A 161 6.68 -1.17 -14.69
N TYR A 162 6.47 -2.13 -13.79
CA TYR A 162 7.53 -2.76 -13.01
C TYR A 162 7.71 -4.20 -13.46
N ALA A 163 8.94 -4.61 -13.71
CA ALA A 163 9.34 -5.98 -13.86
C ALA A 163 9.83 -6.54 -12.53
N TYR A 164 9.42 -7.78 -12.24
CA TYR A 164 9.88 -8.59 -11.11
C TYR A 164 10.74 -9.72 -11.67
N VAL A 165 12.05 -9.60 -11.50
CA VAL A 165 13.05 -10.57 -11.99
C VAL A 165 13.51 -11.44 -10.83
N PRO A 166 13.26 -12.75 -10.82
CA PRO A 166 13.78 -13.60 -9.76
C PRO A 166 15.31 -13.62 -9.76
N LEU A 167 15.89 -13.58 -8.57
CA LEU A 167 17.32 -13.73 -8.33
C LEU A 167 17.55 -15.08 -7.65
N THR A 168 18.40 -15.92 -8.23
CA THR A 168 18.64 -17.26 -7.72
C THR A 168 20.12 -17.53 -7.48
N THR A 169 20.40 -18.57 -6.71
CA THR A 169 21.73 -19.18 -6.68
C THR A 169 22.02 -19.86 -8.02
N PRO A 170 23.31 -20.08 -8.39
CA PRO A 170 23.66 -20.83 -9.59
C PRO A 170 23.17 -22.28 -9.59
N GLN A 171 22.94 -22.87 -8.41
CA GLN A 171 22.50 -24.25 -8.24
C GLN A 171 20.98 -24.41 -8.31
N TRP A 172 20.22 -23.29 -8.27
CA TRP A 172 18.78 -23.32 -8.23
C TRP A 172 18.16 -24.06 -9.42
N ARG A 173 17.16 -24.90 -9.13
CA ARG A 173 16.44 -25.69 -10.13
C ARG A 173 14.96 -25.36 -10.16
N ARG A 174 14.35 -25.53 -11.33
CA ARG A 174 12.90 -25.38 -11.47
C ARG A 174 12.18 -26.37 -10.54
N GLY A 175 11.29 -25.85 -9.70
CA GLY A 175 10.62 -26.60 -8.64
C GLY A 175 11.07 -26.19 -7.24
N GLU A 176 12.27 -25.61 -7.10
CA GLU A 176 12.71 -24.99 -5.86
C GLU A 176 12.02 -23.63 -5.67
N PRO A 177 11.73 -23.23 -4.42
CA PRO A 177 11.05 -21.97 -4.15
C PRO A 177 11.92 -20.77 -4.51
N LEU A 178 11.31 -19.74 -5.11
CA LEU A 178 11.95 -18.44 -5.31
C LEU A 178 11.77 -17.57 -4.05
N ALA A 179 12.88 -17.03 -3.53
CA ALA A 179 12.87 -16.17 -2.34
C ALA A 179 13.24 -14.72 -2.65
N TYR A 180 14.07 -14.48 -3.67
CA TYR A 180 14.64 -13.16 -3.97
C TYR A 180 14.17 -12.64 -5.32
N PHE A 181 13.80 -11.36 -5.38
CA PHE A 181 13.31 -10.71 -6.58
C PHE A 181 13.93 -9.32 -6.73
N LEU A 182 14.24 -8.92 -7.96
CA LEU A 182 14.51 -7.53 -8.32
C LEU A 182 13.22 -6.90 -8.84
N LYS A 183 12.82 -5.77 -8.27
CA LYS A 183 11.78 -4.88 -8.77
C LYS A 183 12.44 -3.73 -9.52
N THR A 184 12.24 -3.67 -10.83
CA THR A 184 12.85 -2.65 -11.70
C THR A 184 11.88 -2.18 -12.77
N ASN A 185 11.99 -0.93 -13.20
CA ASN A 185 11.31 -0.40 -14.39
C ASN A 185 12.26 -0.25 -15.59
N GLN A 186 13.49 -0.76 -15.46
CA GLN A 186 14.48 -0.75 -16.52
C GLN A 186 14.28 -1.94 -17.45
N ASN A 187 14.48 -1.73 -18.75
CA ASN A 187 14.43 -2.76 -19.80
C ASN A 187 15.83 -3.32 -20.13
N ALA A 188 16.86 -2.83 -19.47
CA ALA A 188 18.23 -3.25 -19.66
C ALA A 188 19.03 -3.09 -18.36
N TYR A 189 20.04 -3.94 -18.20
CA TYR A 189 21.00 -3.92 -17.11
C TYR A 189 22.40 -3.67 -17.67
N MET A 190 23.13 -2.77 -17.01
CA MET A 190 24.55 -2.51 -17.28
C MET A 190 25.35 -2.91 -16.04
N PRO A 191 26.36 -3.80 -16.17
CA PRO A 191 27.22 -4.15 -15.06
C PRO A 191 27.96 -2.92 -14.50
N PRO A 192 28.20 -2.87 -13.18
CA PRO A 192 28.86 -1.73 -12.56
C PRO A 192 30.32 -1.54 -12.99
N GLU A 193 31.00 -2.63 -13.36
CA GLU A 193 32.36 -2.61 -13.91
C GLU A 193 32.41 -2.18 -15.39
N GLY A 194 31.25 -1.90 -15.99
CA GLY A 194 31.10 -1.65 -17.43
C GLY A 194 30.93 -2.94 -18.24
N GLY A 195 30.89 -2.80 -19.57
CA GLY A 195 30.81 -3.94 -20.51
C GLY A 195 29.48 -4.04 -21.26
N ARG A 196 29.12 -5.26 -21.66
CA ARG A 196 27.93 -5.53 -22.48
C ARG A 196 26.66 -5.28 -21.68
N MET A 197 25.74 -4.53 -22.27
CA MET A 197 24.40 -4.34 -21.74
C MET A 197 23.57 -5.62 -21.94
N PHE A 198 22.89 -6.05 -20.88
CA PHE A 198 21.97 -7.19 -20.91
C PHE A 198 20.55 -6.68 -21.01
N ARG A 199 19.74 -7.28 -21.88
CA ARG A 199 18.33 -6.93 -21.99
C ARG A 199 17.55 -7.59 -20.85
N LEU A 200 16.70 -6.82 -20.18
CA LEU A 200 15.73 -7.31 -19.20
C LEU A 200 14.39 -7.49 -19.90
N ALA A 201 14.21 -8.64 -20.54
CA ALA A 201 12.98 -9.00 -21.23
C ALA A 201 12.58 -10.45 -20.92
N PRO A 202 11.28 -10.79 -20.94
CA PRO A 202 10.83 -12.16 -20.73
C PRO A 202 11.42 -13.09 -21.78
N GLY A 203 11.92 -14.26 -21.35
CA GLY A 203 12.47 -15.29 -22.23
C GLY A 203 13.94 -15.13 -22.61
N GLU A 204 14.61 -14.06 -22.16
CA GLU A 204 16.06 -13.92 -22.28
C GLU A 204 16.79 -14.94 -21.38
N ALA A 205 18.00 -15.33 -21.77
CA ALA A 205 18.80 -16.30 -21.02
C ALA A 205 19.24 -15.72 -19.66
N PRO A 206 19.28 -16.55 -18.58
CA PRO A 206 19.77 -16.10 -17.30
C PRO A 206 21.20 -15.58 -17.34
N PHE A 207 21.49 -14.54 -16.56
CA PHE A 207 22.83 -13.95 -16.48
C PHE A 207 23.15 -13.51 -15.05
N LEU A 208 24.44 -13.42 -14.73
CA LEU A 208 24.89 -12.94 -13.42
C LEU A 208 24.70 -11.42 -13.35
N MET A 209 24.00 -10.94 -12.33
CA MET A 209 23.84 -9.52 -12.07
C MET A 209 24.45 -9.12 -10.71
N THR A 210 24.84 -7.85 -10.63
CA THR A 210 25.28 -7.18 -9.41
C THR A 210 24.46 -5.90 -9.26
N LEU A 211 23.57 -5.87 -8.27
CA LEU A 211 22.79 -4.69 -7.93
C LEU A 211 23.59 -3.83 -6.95
N GLN A 212 23.89 -2.61 -7.34
CA GLN A 212 24.46 -1.62 -6.44
C GLN A 212 23.32 -0.89 -5.71
N ARG A 213 23.37 -0.92 -4.37
CA ARG A 213 22.46 -0.18 -3.47
C ARG A 213 20.98 -0.51 -3.66
N ALA A 214 20.59 -1.74 -3.35
CA ALA A 214 19.19 -2.13 -3.27
C ALA A 214 18.67 -2.04 -1.84
N VAL A 215 17.44 -1.58 -1.66
CA VAL A 215 16.71 -1.73 -0.39
C VAL A 215 15.90 -3.02 -0.49
N VAL A 216 15.87 -3.79 0.59
CA VAL A 216 15.02 -4.98 0.68
C VAL A 216 13.63 -4.60 1.16
N GLU A 217 12.62 -4.97 0.38
CA GLU A 217 11.22 -4.88 0.75
C GLU A 217 10.73 -6.31 1.05
N THR A 218 10.44 -6.63 2.32
CA THR A 218 9.95 -7.97 2.71
C THR A 218 8.47 -8.11 2.39
N ASP A 219 8.10 -9.22 1.73
CA ASP A 219 6.74 -9.58 1.35
C ASP A 219 5.98 -8.55 0.50
N THR A 220 6.69 -7.68 -0.22
CA THR A 220 6.04 -6.67 -1.08
C THR A 220 5.79 -7.14 -2.51
N LEU A 221 6.00 -8.42 -2.82
CA LEU A 221 5.66 -8.98 -4.12
C LEU A 221 4.14 -8.84 -4.32
N PRO A 222 3.65 -8.13 -5.36
CA PRO A 222 2.23 -7.91 -5.53
C PRO A 222 1.48 -9.23 -5.63
N GLY A 223 0.31 -9.32 -4.99
CA GLY A 223 -0.53 -10.51 -5.05
C GLY A 223 -0.81 -11.07 -6.45
N PRO A 224 -1.05 -10.25 -7.50
CA PRO A 224 -1.17 -10.75 -8.87
C PRO A 224 0.08 -11.47 -9.37
N VAL A 225 1.26 -10.93 -9.02
CA VAL A 225 2.55 -11.50 -9.43
C VAL A 225 2.75 -12.85 -8.74
N ARG A 226 2.41 -12.94 -7.44
CA ARG A 226 2.40 -14.22 -6.69
C ARG A 226 1.48 -15.24 -7.35
N GLU A 227 0.29 -14.82 -7.75
CA GLU A 227 -0.73 -15.67 -8.37
C GLU A 227 -0.33 -16.17 -9.76
N ILE A 228 0.33 -15.33 -10.56
CA ILE A 228 0.88 -15.74 -11.85
C ILE A 228 1.97 -16.81 -11.65
N TYR A 229 2.91 -16.63 -10.72
CA TYR A 229 3.90 -17.67 -10.40
C TYR A 229 3.24 -18.97 -9.95
N ARG A 230 2.22 -18.89 -9.07
CA ARG A 230 1.45 -20.05 -8.62
C ARG A 230 0.80 -20.79 -9.78
N THR A 231 0.15 -20.07 -10.69
CA THR A 231 -0.54 -20.64 -11.86
C THR A 231 0.42 -21.33 -12.83
N HIS A 232 1.68 -20.87 -12.89
CA HIS A 232 2.74 -21.48 -13.70
C HIS A 232 3.55 -22.56 -12.98
N ASN A 233 3.05 -23.06 -11.84
CA ASN A 233 3.71 -24.07 -11.00
C ASN A 233 5.13 -23.65 -10.57
N VAL A 234 5.35 -22.36 -10.32
CA VAL A 234 6.59 -21.85 -9.74
C VAL A 234 6.38 -21.64 -8.26
N ALA A 235 7.11 -22.40 -7.44
CA ALA A 235 7.05 -22.29 -5.99
C ALA A 235 7.65 -20.96 -5.52
N LEU A 236 7.02 -20.35 -4.52
CA LEU A 236 7.51 -19.16 -3.83
C LEU A 236 7.86 -19.54 -2.40
N ALA A 237 8.94 -18.96 -1.86
CA ALA A 237 9.30 -19.14 -0.47
C ALA A 237 8.24 -18.50 0.46
N PRO A 238 8.10 -18.95 1.72
CA PRO A 238 7.19 -18.33 2.68
C PRO A 238 7.52 -16.87 2.97
N GLU A 239 8.81 -16.55 2.99
CA GLU A 239 9.34 -15.19 3.15
C GLU A 239 9.95 -14.74 1.82
N LEU A 240 9.45 -13.63 1.29
CA LEU A 240 9.90 -13.08 0.01
C LEU A 240 10.66 -11.78 0.23
N HIS A 241 11.79 -11.64 -0.45
CA HIS A 241 12.62 -10.44 -0.41
C HIS A 241 12.66 -9.78 -1.78
N VAL A 242 12.08 -8.58 -1.88
CA VAL A 242 12.03 -7.80 -3.11
C VAL A 242 13.02 -6.65 -3.03
N PHE A 243 14.09 -6.73 -3.81
CA PHE A 243 15.08 -5.69 -3.95
C PHE A 243 14.59 -4.57 -4.86
N SER A 244 14.57 -3.36 -4.32
CA SER A 244 14.24 -2.14 -5.05
C SER A 244 15.47 -1.24 -5.10
N GLN A 245 15.84 -0.78 -6.30
CA GLN A 245 16.88 0.25 -6.46
C GLN A 245 16.35 1.65 -6.14
N ASN A 246 15.05 1.79 -5.89
CA ASN A 246 14.45 3.06 -5.54
C ASN A 246 14.44 3.25 -4.01
N VAL A 247 15.48 3.88 -3.49
CA VAL A 247 15.64 4.18 -2.06
C VAL A 247 14.60 5.20 -1.57
N SER A 248 13.93 5.95 -2.45
CA SER A 248 12.91 6.94 -2.02
C SER A 248 11.62 6.31 -1.49
N VAL A 249 11.34 5.05 -1.82
CA VAL A 249 10.09 4.35 -1.44
C VAL A 249 9.93 4.22 0.07
N THR A 250 11.03 4.14 0.83
CA THR A 250 10.99 4.08 2.30
C THR A 250 10.52 5.39 2.91
N LEU A 251 10.78 6.54 2.28
CA LEU A 251 10.40 7.86 2.78
C LEU A 251 8.97 8.27 2.37
N ASP A 252 8.47 7.75 1.26
CA ASP A 252 7.15 8.11 0.72
C ASP A 252 6.02 7.92 1.74
N HIS A 253 6.08 6.88 2.58
CA HIS A 253 5.06 6.58 3.58
C HIS A 253 4.93 7.70 4.63
N TYR A 254 6.04 8.31 5.05
CA TYR A 254 6.02 9.44 5.99
C TYR A 254 5.37 10.67 5.37
N TRP A 255 5.71 10.99 4.12
CA TRP A 255 5.17 12.17 3.42
C TRP A 255 3.69 12.01 3.09
N ILE A 256 3.27 10.82 2.66
CA ILE A 256 1.86 10.51 2.40
C ILE A 256 1.05 10.60 3.69
N THR A 257 1.55 10.00 4.78
CA THR A 257 0.88 10.06 6.09
C THR A 257 0.76 11.51 6.58
N ALA A 258 1.85 12.28 6.48
CA ALA A 258 1.86 13.69 6.83
C ALA A 258 0.84 14.50 6.02
N ALA A 259 0.79 14.29 4.71
CA ALA A 259 -0.14 15.00 3.83
C ALA A 259 -1.60 14.66 4.14
N ILE A 260 -1.94 13.38 4.28
CA ILE A 260 -3.31 12.94 4.55
C ILE A 260 -3.75 13.40 5.95
N ALA A 261 -2.99 13.09 6.99
CA ALA A 261 -3.34 13.46 8.36
C ALA A 261 -3.38 14.98 8.54
N GLY A 262 -2.45 15.71 7.92
CA GLY A 262 -2.37 17.16 7.98
C GLY A 262 -3.57 17.83 7.31
N LEU A 263 -3.93 17.40 6.10
CA LEU A 263 -5.07 17.94 5.37
C LEU A 263 -6.40 17.60 6.05
N SER A 264 -6.59 16.35 6.48
CA SER A 264 -7.78 15.97 7.25
C SER A 264 -7.90 16.73 8.57
N GLY A 265 -6.78 16.92 9.28
CA GLY A 265 -6.71 17.70 10.51
C GLY A 265 -7.11 19.15 10.29
N LEU A 266 -6.55 19.79 9.27
CA LEU A 266 -6.85 21.17 8.89
C LEU A 266 -8.32 21.38 8.52
N VAL A 267 -8.91 20.47 7.72
CA VAL A 267 -10.33 20.51 7.36
C VAL A 267 -11.22 20.39 8.61
N CYS A 268 -10.89 19.50 9.55
CA CYS A 268 -11.63 19.37 10.80
C CYS A 268 -11.55 20.66 11.64
N LEU A 269 -10.38 21.28 11.76
CA LEU A 269 -10.22 22.53 12.51
C LEU A 269 -10.97 23.70 11.85
N LEU A 270 -10.96 23.80 10.52
CA LEU A 270 -11.76 24.80 9.80
C LEU A 270 -13.26 24.58 10.04
N ALA A 271 -13.75 23.34 9.96
CA ALA A 271 -15.14 23.00 10.23
C ALA A 271 -15.54 23.33 11.69
N ALA A 272 -14.65 23.03 12.65
CA ALA A 272 -14.83 23.40 14.05
C ALA A 272 -14.86 24.93 14.22
N GLY A 273 -13.95 25.67 13.59
CA GLY A 273 -13.90 27.13 13.64
C GLY A 273 -15.18 27.78 13.10
N ILE A 274 -15.67 27.33 11.94
CA ILE A 274 -16.95 27.80 11.36
C ILE A 274 -18.11 27.49 12.32
N THR A 275 -18.13 26.30 12.90
CA THR A 275 -19.17 25.89 13.87
C THR A 275 -19.11 26.74 15.13
N ALA A 276 -17.92 27.00 15.67
CA ALA A 276 -17.73 27.85 16.85
C ALA A 276 -18.19 29.29 16.61
N LEU A 277 -17.92 29.86 15.42
CA LEU A 277 -18.40 31.19 15.02
C LEU A 277 -19.93 31.25 14.97
N ARG A 278 -20.59 30.22 14.43
CA ARG A 278 -22.06 30.12 14.37
C ARG A 278 -22.72 29.95 15.74
N LEU A 279 -22.02 29.33 16.68
CA LEU A 279 -22.50 29.11 18.06
C LEU A 279 -22.27 30.31 18.97
N ARG A 280 -21.58 31.35 18.50
CA ARG A 280 -21.35 32.57 19.27
C ARG A 280 -22.69 33.33 19.37
N PRO A 281 -23.31 33.43 20.55
CA PRO A 281 -24.59 34.10 20.69
C PRO A 281 -24.40 35.60 20.48
N GLY A 282 -25.00 36.17 19.44
CA GLY A 282 -25.18 37.62 19.23
C GLY A 282 -23.89 38.45 19.22
N GLY A 283 -23.35 38.70 18.03
CA GLY A 283 -22.83 40.02 17.67
C GLY A 283 -23.93 40.75 16.91
#